data_AF-A0A353M240-F1
#
_entry.id   AF-A0A353M240-F1
#
_cell.length_a   1.000
_cell.length_b   1.000
_cell.length_c   1.000
_cell.angle_alpha   90.00
_cell.angle_beta   90.00
_cell.angle_gamma   90.00
#
_symmetry.space_group_name_H-M   'P 1'
#
loop_
_entity.id
_entity.type
_entity.pdbx_description
1 polymer ?
#
loop_
_entity_poly.entity_id
_entity_poly.type
_entity_poly.pdbx_seq_one_letter_code
_entity_poly.pdbx_strand_id
1 'polypeptide(L)'
;LLVEYLPRYNLEQRRRHEVRPGLTGLAQVNGRNAICWEDRFRLDVEYVDTLSFRGDGQIIFLTLMKVFAREGINSDTAATAEPFVGTTE
;
A
#
# COMPACT_ATOMS: atom_id res chain seq x y z
N LEU A 1 -6.34 -7.62 -5.07
CA LEU A 1 -5.50 -8.46 -4.19
C LEU A 1 -5.33 -9.80 -4.91
N LEU A 2 -4.10 -10.22 -5.20
CA LEU A 2 -3.87 -11.50 -5.87
C LEU A 2 -4.03 -12.61 -4.84
N VAL A 3 -5.01 -13.50 -5.06
CA VAL A 3 -5.30 -14.65 -4.18
C VAL A 3 -4.05 -15.53 -4.01
N GLU A 4 -3.18 -15.55 -5.02
CA GLU A 4 -1.88 -16.23 -5.01
C GLU A 4 -0.96 -15.83 -3.85
N TYR A 5 -1.10 -14.61 -3.31
CA TYR A 5 -0.24 -14.12 -2.23
C TYR A 5 -0.72 -14.51 -0.83
N LEU A 6 -1.97 -14.98 -0.69
CA LEU A 6 -2.53 -15.40 0.60
C LEU A 6 -1.65 -16.39 1.39
N PRO A 7 -1.09 -17.46 0.78
CA PRO A 7 -0.20 -18.37 1.50
C PRO A 7 1.18 -17.78 1.83
N ARG A 8 1.56 -16.65 1.24
CA ARG A 8 2.87 -16.00 1.41
C ARG A 8 2.89 -14.98 2.55
N TYR A 9 1.74 -14.65 3.13
CA TYR A 9 1.64 -13.65 4.19
C TYR A 9 1.94 -14.23 5.57
N ASN A 10 2.76 -13.52 6.35
CA ASN A 10 2.90 -13.79 7.77
C ASN A 10 1.65 -13.33 8.56
N LEU A 11 1.65 -13.49 9.89
CA LEU A 11 0.49 -13.13 10.73
C LEU A 11 0.19 -11.62 10.68
N GLU A 12 1.21 -10.78 10.69
CA GLU A 12 1.06 -9.33 10.67
C GLU A 12 0.57 -8.82 9.32
N GLN A 13 1.18 -9.29 8.22
CA GLN A 13 0.79 -8.91 6.86
C GLN A 13 -0.66 -9.31 6.54
N ARG A 14 -1.17 -10.39 7.14
CA ARG A 14 -2.57 -10.80 6.99
C ARG A 14 -3.54 -9.76 7.55
N ARG A 15 -3.14 -8.97 8.55
CA ARG A 15 -3.98 -7.95 9.18
C ARG A 15 -4.46 -6.87 8.21
N ARG A 16 -3.76 -6.65 7.08
CA ARG A 16 -4.23 -5.76 6.00
C ARG A 16 -5.66 -6.07 5.50
N HIS A 17 -6.14 -7.31 5.72
CA HIS A 17 -7.46 -7.77 5.31
C HIS A 17 -8.54 -7.58 6.40
N GLU A 18 -8.19 -7.05 7.57
CA GLU A 18 -9.15 -6.67 8.62
C GLU A 18 -10.06 -5.53 8.15
N VAL A 19 -9.59 -4.74 7.17
CA VAL A 19 -10.36 -3.69 6.50
C VAL A 19 -10.61 -4.05 5.04
N ARG A 20 -11.67 -3.49 4.45
CA ARG A 20 -11.96 -3.69 3.02
C ARG A 20 -10.92 -2.95 2.18
N PRO A 21 -10.46 -3.53 1.06
CA PRO A 21 -9.56 -2.85 0.15
C PRO A 21 -10.22 -1.58 -0.42
N GLY A 22 -9.47 -0.48 -0.43
CA GLY A 22 -9.90 0.82 -0.96
C GLY A 22 -9.23 1.17 -2.30
N LEU A 23 -9.66 2.29 -2.90
CA LEU A 23 -9.06 2.85 -4.10
C LEU A 23 -7.66 3.44 -3.83
N THR A 24 -7.47 4.03 -2.66
CA THR A 24 -6.22 4.64 -2.19
C THR A 24 -6.02 4.30 -0.71
N GLY A 25 -4.81 4.54 -0.20
CA GLY A 25 -4.40 4.18 1.15
C GLY A 25 -3.03 4.77 1.51
N LEU A 26 -2.56 4.50 2.72
CA LEU A 26 -1.27 5.02 3.22
C LEU A 26 -0.09 4.62 2.31
N ALA A 27 -0.03 3.38 1.84
CA ALA A 27 1.01 2.92 0.92
C ALA A 27 1.01 3.71 -0.42
N GLN A 28 -0.17 4.04 -0.95
CA GLN A 28 -0.34 4.79 -2.19
C GLN A 28 0.07 6.26 -2.03
N VAL A 29 -0.14 6.86 -0.86
CA VAL A 29 0.26 8.26 -0.62
C VAL A 29 1.67 8.42 -0.07
N ASN A 30 2.34 7.35 0.40
CA ASN A 30 3.71 7.43 0.94
C ASN A 30 4.80 6.84 0.02
N GLY A 31 4.45 6.21 -1.10
CA GLY A 31 5.51 5.68 -2.00
C GLY A 31 5.04 5.05 -3.31
N ARG A 32 3.79 4.59 -3.40
CA ARG A 32 3.25 3.88 -4.59
C ARG A 32 4.14 2.71 -5.01
N ASN A 33 4.81 2.85 -6.16
CA ASN A 33 5.67 1.83 -6.76
C ASN A 33 7.14 2.00 -6.36
N ALA A 34 7.50 3.08 -5.66
CA ALA A 34 8.87 3.35 -5.22
C ALA A 34 9.24 2.69 -3.89
N ILE A 35 8.28 2.08 -3.19
CA ILE A 35 8.49 1.39 -1.91
C ILE A 35 8.47 -0.13 -2.10
N CYS A 36 9.26 -0.83 -1.28
CA CYS A 36 9.29 -2.29 -1.28
C CYS A 36 8.00 -2.89 -0.70
N TRP A 37 7.86 -4.22 -0.82
CA TRP A 37 6.70 -4.94 -0.33
C TRP A 37 6.52 -4.81 1.18
N GLU A 38 7.62 -4.88 1.93
CA GLU A 38 7.64 -4.81 3.39
C GLU A 38 7.11 -3.46 3.89
N ASP A 39 7.59 -2.36 3.31
CA ASP A 39 7.10 -1.01 3.65
C ASP A 39 5.63 -0.83 3.27
N ARG A 40 5.21 -1.40 2.14
CA ARG A 40 3.79 -1.37 1.74
C ARG A 40 2.92 -2.11 2.76
N PHE A 41 3.31 -3.31 3.20
CA PHE A 41 2.56 -4.03 4.22
C PHE A 41 2.54 -3.32 5.56
N ARG A 42 3.66 -2.73 5.98
CA ARG A 42 3.74 -1.94 7.21
C ARG A 42 2.75 -0.78 7.19
N LEU A 43 2.69 -0.02 6.09
CA LEU A 43 1.74 1.08 5.92
C LEU A 43 0.28 0.60 5.84
N ASP A 44 0.05 -0.56 5.23
CA ASP A 44 -1.29 -1.17 5.17
C ASP A 44 -1.77 -1.59 6.57
N VAL A 45 -0.90 -2.16 7.41
CA VAL A 45 -1.22 -2.54 8.80
C VAL A 45 -1.35 -1.30 9.70
N GLU A 46 -0.50 -0.30 9.52
CA GLU A 46 -0.59 0.98 10.21
C GLU A 46 -1.95 1.67 9.94
N TYR A 47 -2.45 1.59 8.70
CA TYR A 47 -3.79 2.09 8.38
C TYR A 47 -4.89 1.34 9.13
N VAL A 48 -4.78 0.01 9.25
CA VAL A 48 -5.72 -0.80 10.04
C VAL A 48 -5.71 -0.36 11.51
N ASP A 49 -4.53 -0.13 12.07
CA ASP A 49 -4.36 0.25 13.48
C ASP A 49 -4.81 1.70 13.78
N THR A 50 -4.73 2.59 12.79
CA THR A 50 -5.00 4.03 12.95
C THR A 50 -6.25 4.51 12.22
N LEU A 51 -7.13 3.58 11.82
CA LEU A 51 -8.34 3.84 11.05
C LEU A 51 -9.18 4.93 11.69
N SER A 52 -9.34 6.06 10.99
CA SER A 52 -10.13 7.19 11.46
C SER A 52 -10.62 8.03 10.29
N PHE A 53 -11.78 8.68 10.45
CA PHE A 53 -12.35 9.55 9.43
C PHE A 53 -11.41 10.71 9.04
N ARG A 54 -10.67 11.26 10.01
CA ARG A 54 -9.66 12.29 9.74
C ARG A 54 -8.51 11.76 8.90
N GLY A 55 -8.05 10.55 9.19
CA GLY A 55 -7.03 9.85 8.40
C GLY A 55 -7.47 9.64 6.95
N ASP A 56 -8.70 9.18 6.74
CA ASP A 56 -9.25 9.00 5.39
C ASP A 56 -9.29 10.32 4.60
N GLY A 57 -9.73 11.42 5.24
CA GLY A 57 -9.72 12.75 4.63
C GLY A 57 -8.32 13.19 4.20
N GLN A 58 -7.31 12.93 5.04
CA GLN A 58 -5.91 13.23 4.72
C GLN A 58 -5.40 12.38 3.54
N ILE A 59 -5.71 11.08 3.51
CA ILE A 59 -5.32 10.18 2.41
C ILE A 59 -5.94 10.65 1.10
N ILE A 60 -7.23 11.01 1.09
CA ILE A 60 -7.91 11.52 -0.10
C ILE A 60 -7.25 12.81 -0.59
N PHE A 61 -6.99 13.77 0.30
CA PHE A 61 -6.33 15.02 -0.06
C PHE A 61 -4.94 14.80 -0.67
N LEU A 62 -4.10 13.99 -0.02
CA LEU A 62 -2.77 13.65 -0.53
C LEU A 62 -2.84 12.91 -1.87
N THR A 63 -3.85 12.05 -2.05
CA THR A 63 -4.08 11.35 -3.32
C THR A 63 -4.35 12.34 -4.45
N LEU A 64 -5.23 13.33 -4.23
CA LEU A 64 -5.50 14.37 -5.21
C LEU A 64 -4.24 15.16 -5.55
N MET A 65 -3.50 15.60 -4.54
CA MET A 65 -2.23 16.33 -4.73
C MET A 65 -1.24 15.56 -5.59
N LYS A 66 -1.04 14.26 -5.32
CA LYS A 66 -0.13 13.41 -6.12
C LYS A 66 -0.60 13.21 -7.55
N VAL A 67 -1.91 13.12 -7.79
CA VAL A 67 -2.46 13.01 -9.14
C VAL A 67 -2.19 14.29 -9.94
N PHE A 68 -2.41 15.47 -9.33
CA PHE A 68 -2.11 16.75 -9.98
C PHE A 68 -0.61 16.98 -10.21
N ALA A 69 0.23 16.60 -9.24
CA ALA A 69 1.68 16.71 -9.34
C ALA A 69 2.30 15.71 -10.32
N ARG A 70 1.54 14.71 -10.80
CA ARG A 70 2.04 13.59 -11.63
C ARG A 70 3.23 12.86 -11.00
N GLU A 71 3.28 12.88 -9.68
CA GLU A 71 4.42 12.37 -8.91
C GLU A 71 4.35 10.84 -8.84
N GLY A 72 5.48 10.19 -9.17
CA GLY A 72 5.62 8.73 -9.16
C GLY A 72 5.00 7.99 -10.36
N ILE A 73 4.81 8.66 -11.50
CA ILE A 73 4.36 8.04 -12.77
C ILE A 73 5.55 7.57 -13.63
N ASN A 74 6.73 8.19 -13.48
CA ASN A 74 7.95 7.78 -14.18
C ASN A 74 8.80 6.89 -13.27
N SER A 75 8.70 5.57 -13.41
CA SER A 75 9.77 4.66 -12.99
C SER A 75 10.61 4.31 -14.22
N ASP A 76 11.86 4.77 -14.27
CA ASP A 76 12.84 4.41 -15.30
C ASP A 76 13.26 2.92 -15.24
N THR A 77 12.71 2.17 -14.29
CA THR A 77 12.95 0.75 -14.05
C THR A 77 11.61 0.05 -13.82
N ALA A 78 11.23 -0.82 -14.77
CA ALA A 78 10.03 -1.65 -14.81
C ALA A 78 8.67 -0.94 -14.56
N ALA A 79 7.77 -1.01 -15.54
CA ALA A 79 6.41 -0.46 -15.45
C ALA A 79 5.53 -1.11 -14.35
N THR A 80 5.99 -2.21 -13.74
CA THR A 80 5.26 -3.03 -12.77
C THR A 80 6.19 -3.51 -11.66
N ALA A 81 5.74 -3.46 -10.41
CA ALA A 81 6.46 -4.02 -9.28
C ALA A 81 6.67 -5.53 -9.43
N GLU A 82 7.83 -6.02 -9.01
CA GLU A 82 8.16 -7.46 -8.99
C GLU A 82 7.16 -8.25 -8.14
N PRO A 83 6.84 -9.51 -8.52
CA PRO A 83 5.93 -10.35 -7.75
C PRO A 83 6.37 -10.54 -6.29
N PHE A 84 5.40 -10.55 -5.37
CA PHE A 84 5.69 -10.83 -3.95
C PHE A 84 6.01 -12.31 -3.75
N VAL A 85 7.21 -12.62 -3.29
CA VAL A 85 7.70 -14.00 -3.07
C VAL A 85 7.50 -14.51 -1.64
N GLY A 86 6.97 -13.68 -0.74
CA GLY A 86 6.89 -13.99 0.70
C GLY A 86 8.05 -13.36 1.48
N THR A 87 7.84 -13.14 2.77
CA THR A 87 8.91 -12.79 3.71
C THR A 87 9.38 -14.04 4.43
N THR A 88 10.69 -14.17 4.58
CA THR A 88 11.28 -15.07 5.57
C THR A 88 11.05 -14.39 6.93
N GLU A 89 10.22 -15.00 7.77
CA GLU A 89 9.76 -14.57 9.12
C GLU A 89 8.38 -13.87 9.21
#